data_AF-A0A9X2F993-F1
#
_entry.id   AF-A0A9X2F993-F1
#
_cell.length_a   1.000
_cell.length_b   1.000
_cell.length_c   1.000
_cell.angle_alpha   90.00
_cell.angle_beta   90.00
_cell.angle_gamma   90.00
#
_symmetry.space_group_name_H-M   'P 1'
#
loop_
_entity.id
_entity.type
_entity.pdbx_description
1 polymer ?
#
loop_
_entity_poly.entity_id
_entity_poly.type
_entity_poly.pdbx_seq_one_letter_code
_entity_poly.pdbx_strand_id
1 'polypeptide(L)'
;MENPFSSPQTAAAADLGDFAPLSPERERLAKLGEVFVAWERLRIWYNVVLAVVAVLVLVGIVLSSGLQLSKNDFDILIEAAIGANVCFLAGPLLEGYVTWWIKPASWLRKPVFVLGTVASVLLTIIVVLAVAAGFELPAPG
;
A
#
# COMPACT_ATOMS: atom_id res chain seq x y z
N MET A 1 17.01 58.30 4.50
CA MET A 1 18.05 57.51 5.18
C MET A 1 17.71 56.06 4.96
N GLU A 2 18.44 55.38 4.08
CA GLU A 2 18.26 53.94 3.80
C GLU A 2 18.80 53.11 4.97
N ASN A 3 18.09 52.02 5.29
CA ASN A 3 18.47 51.13 6.38
C ASN A 3 19.60 50.18 5.92
N PRO A 4 20.82 50.29 6.49
CA PRO A 4 21.97 49.47 6.08
C PRO A 4 21.87 48.00 6.51
N PHE A 5 20.86 47.64 7.31
CA PHE A 5 20.56 46.26 7.72
C PHE A 5 19.39 45.65 6.94
N SER A 6 18.93 46.29 5.86
CA SER A 6 18.02 45.61 4.95
C SER A 6 18.77 44.45 4.30
N SER A 7 18.46 43.22 4.71
CA SER A 7 18.90 42.02 4.00
C SER A 7 18.63 42.21 2.50
N PRO A 8 19.54 41.80 1.61
CA PRO A 8 19.26 41.86 0.19
C PRO A 8 17.92 41.15 0.00
N GLN A 9 16.95 41.81 -0.63
CA GLN A 9 15.79 41.13 -1.18
C GLN A 9 16.32 40.26 -2.32
N THR A 10 17.01 39.17 -1.98
CA THR A 10 17.32 38.09 -2.87
C THR A 10 15.98 37.57 -3.36
N ALA A 11 15.65 37.95 -4.59
CA ALA A 11 14.90 37.11 -5.49
C ALA A 11 13.49 36.68 -5.02
N ALA A 12 12.66 37.64 -4.59
CA ALA A 12 11.21 37.48 -4.75
C ALA A 12 10.80 37.33 -6.24
N ALA A 13 11.74 37.51 -7.19
CA ALA A 13 11.59 37.18 -8.61
C ALA A 13 11.83 35.69 -8.96
N ALA A 14 12.16 34.82 -8.00
CA ALA A 14 12.17 33.38 -8.22
C ALA A 14 10.75 32.76 -8.22
N ASP A 15 9.73 33.55 -7.85
CA ASP A 15 8.35 33.10 -7.67
C ASP A 15 7.44 33.33 -8.90
N LEU A 16 8.02 33.77 -10.03
CA LEU A 16 7.31 33.89 -11.32
C LEU A 16 7.59 32.70 -12.26
N GLY A 17 8.29 31.67 -11.78
CA GLY A 17 8.44 30.39 -12.50
C GLY A 17 7.14 29.59 -12.61
N ASP A 18 6.08 29.99 -11.90
CA ASP A 18 4.79 29.30 -11.78
C ASP A 18 3.89 29.35 -13.03
N PHE A 19 4.32 30.03 -14.11
CA PHE A 19 3.58 30.09 -15.38
C PHE A 19 4.29 29.40 -16.55
N ALA A 20 5.49 28.85 -16.35
CA ALA A 20 6.12 28.05 -17.39
C ALA A 20 5.36 26.71 -17.50
N PRO A 21 4.79 26.35 -18.67
CA PRO A 21 4.13 25.06 -18.82
C PRO A 21 5.10 23.95 -18.44
N LEU A 22 4.65 23.04 -17.56
CA LEU A 22 5.45 21.90 -17.13
C LEU A 22 5.95 21.15 -18.37
N SER A 23 7.21 20.71 -18.34
CA SER A 23 7.68 19.82 -19.38
C SER A 23 6.76 18.59 -19.44
N PRO A 24 6.51 18.01 -20.63
CA PRO A 24 5.63 16.85 -20.78
C PRO A 24 6.00 15.68 -19.86
N GLU A 25 7.27 15.56 -19.51
CA GLU A 25 7.78 14.58 -18.54
C GLU A 25 7.34 14.88 -17.10
N ARG A 26 7.43 16.13 -16.65
CA ARG A 26 6.97 16.53 -15.31
C ARG A 26 5.47 16.37 -15.15
N GLU A 27 4.69 16.67 -16.19
CA GLU A 27 3.24 16.45 -16.18
C GLU A 27 2.89 14.95 -16.02
N ARG A 28 3.63 14.07 -16.69
CA ARG A 28 3.46 12.60 -16.53
C ARG A 28 3.85 12.12 -15.14
N LEU A 29 4.96 12.62 -14.58
CA LEU A 29 5.39 12.29 -13.21
C LEU A 29 4.37 12.77 -12.17
N ALA A 30 3.77 13.95 -12.35
CA ALA A 30 2.70 14.43 -11.47
C ALA A 30 1.48 13.49 -11.49
N LYS A 31 1.05 13.04 -12.68
CA LYS A 31 -0.06 12.07 -12.82
C LYS A 31 0.27 10.72 -12.18
N LEU A 32 1.51 10.24 -12.29
CA LEU A 32 1.94 9.03 -11.59
C LEU A 32 1.93 9.24 -10.07
N GLY A 33 2.39 10.39 -9.59
CA GLY A 33 2.34 10.77 -8.18
C GLY A 33 0.91 10.73 -7.62
N GLU A 34 -0.07 11.24 -8.36
CA GLU A 34 -1.49 11.16 -7.98
C GLU A 34 -1.99 9.72 -7.85
N VAL A 35 -1.58 8.83 -8.76
CA VAL A 35 -1.90 7.39 -8.69
C VAL A 35 -1.30 6.79 -7.43
N PHE A 36 -0.01 7.02 -7.16
CA PHE A 36 0.65 6.50 -5.95
C PHE A 36 -0.01 6.99 -4.66
N VAL A 37 -0.32 8.29 -4.55
CA VAL A 37 -0.99 8.85 -3.36
C VAL A 37 -2.38 8.23 -3.17
N ALA A 38 -3.12 8.02 -4.25
CA ALA A 38 -4.43 7.39 -4.18
C ALA A 38 -4.35 5.93 -3.69
N TRP A 39 -3.36 5.17 -4.17
CA TRP A 39 -3.11 3.79 -3.73
C TRP A 39 -2.61 3.72 -2.29
N GLU A 40 -1.79 4.66 -1.85
CA GLU A 40 -1.32 4.71 -0.46
C GLU A 40 -2.47 4.94 0.52
N ARG A 41 -3.46 5.77 0.17
CA ARG A 41 -4.69 5.91 0.97
C ARG A 41 -5.50 4.62 1.03
N LEU A 42 -5.57 3.88 -0.07
CA LEU A 42 -6.23 2.58 -0.11
C LEU A 42 -5.48 1.52 0.70
N ARG A 43 -4.15 1.60 0.77
CA ARG A 43 -3.32 0.70 1.57
C ARG A 43 -3.69 0.72 3.04
N ILE A 44 -3.99 1.91 3.57
CA ILE A 44 -4.45 2.05 4.96
C ILE A 44 -5.73 1.25 5.17
N TRP A 45 -6.73 1.42 4.29
CA TRP A 45 -7.99 0.67 4.38
C TRP A 45 -7.79 -0.84 4.23
N TYR A 46 -6.97 -1.26 3.27
CA TYR A 46 -6.61 -2.65 3.06
C TYR A 46 -5.98 -3.28 4.31
N ASN A 47 -4.99 -2.61 4.91
CA ASN A 47 -4.33 -3.08 6.13
C ASN A 47 -5.27 -3.10 7.32
N VAL A 48 -6.19 -2.13 7.45
CA VAL A 48 -7.22 -2.14 8.50
C VAL A 48 -8.14 -3.34 8.33
N VAL A 49 -8.62 -3.62 7.11
CA VAL A 49 -9.47 -4.79 6.83
C VAL A 49 -8.75 -6.08 7.17
N LEU A 50 -7.49 -6.24 6.74
CA LEU A 50 -6.70 -7.42 7.05
C LEU A 50 -6.44 -7.58 8.55
N ALA A 51 -6.10 -6.50 9.25
CA ALA A 51 -5.89 -6.53 10.69
C ALA A 51 -7.16 -6.95 11.43
N VAL A 52 -8.32 -6.40 11.06
CA VAL A 52 -9.61 -6.79 11.64
C VAL A 52 -9.90 -8.26 11.39
N VAL A 53 -9.76 -8.74 10.15
CA VAL A 53 -9.98 -10.16 9.83
C VAL A 53 -9.02 -11.06 10.60
N ALA A 54 -7.73 -10.75 10.60
CA ALA A 54 -6.72 -11.53 11.31
C ALA A 54 -7.01 -11.62 12.81
N VAL A 55 -7.36 -10.50 13.45
CA VAL A 55 -7.74 -10.46 14.87
C VAL A 55 -9.00 -11.28 15.12
N LEU A 56 -10.04 -11.13 14.30
CA LEU A 56 -11.29 -11.89 14.47
C LEU A 56 -11.06 -13.40 14.38
N VAL A 57 -10.29 -13.84 13.39
CA VAL A 57 -9.96 -15.27 13.22
C VAL A 57 -9.12 -15.76 14.40
N LEU A 58 -8.10 -15.00 14.80
CA LEU A 58 -7.23 -15.37 15.92
C LEU A 58 -7.98 -15.47 17.25
N VAL A 59 -8.84 -14.48 17.55
CA VAL A 59 -9.68 -14.50 18.77
C VAL A 59 -10.62 -15.71 18.74
N GLY A 60 -11.24 -16.00 17.60
CA GLY A 60 -12.10 -17.18 17.45
C GLY A 60 -11.37 -18.49 17.74
N ILE A 61 -10.13 -18.62 17.28
CA ILE A 61 -9.29 -19.79 17.53
C ILE A 61 -8.86 -19.88 19.00
N VAL A 62 -8.42 -18.78 19.60
CA VAL A 62 -8.01 -18.75 21.01
C VAL A 62 -9.17 -19.13 21.92
N LEU A 63 -10.37 -18.60 21.68
CA LEU A 63 -11.56 -18.90 22.47
C LEU A 63 -12.05 -20.35 22.30
N SER A 64 -11.88 -20.95 21.13
CA SER A 64 -12.34 -22.32 20.85
C SER A 64 -11.33 -23.40 21.26
N SER A 65 -10.03 -23.10 21.18
CA SER A 65 -8.96 -24.11 21.20
C SER A 65 -7.96 -23.92 22.34
N GLY A 66 -7.96 -22.77 23.02
CA GLY A 66 -6.95 -22.44 24.04
C GLY A 66 -5.53 -22.31 23.47
N LEU A 67 -5.42 -21.99 22.17
CA LEU A 67 -4.19 -22.05 21.39
C LEU A 67 -3.08 -21.18 21.99
N GLN A 68 -1.88 -21.74 22.12
CA GLN A 68 -0.65 -20.99 22.40
C GLN A 68 0.17 -20.89 21.11
N LEU A 69 0.33 -19.68 20.59
CA LEU A 69 1.13 -19.43 19.39
C LEU A 69 2.61 -19.65 19.70
N SER A 70 3.28 -20.47 18.88
CA SER A 70 4.72 -20.63 18.95
C SER A 70 5.42 -19.45 18.27
N LYS A 71 6.73 -19.33 18.51
CA LYS A 71 7.56 -18.34 17.80
C LYS A 71 7.56 -18.58 16.28
N ASN A 72 7.55 -19.85 15.85
CA ASN A 72 7.56 -20.22 14.44
C ASN A 72 6.27 -19.76 13.73
N ASP A 73 5.12 -19.84 14.41
CA ASP A 73 3.83 -19.39 13.88
C ASP A 73 3.83 -17.87 13.64
N PHE A 74 4.46 -17.11 14.54
CA PHE A 74 4.63 -15.68 14.39
C PHE A 74 5.50 -15.32 13.18
N ASP A 75 6.59 -16.06 12.95
CA ASP A 75 7.47 -15.82 11.81
C ASP A 75 6.72 -16.04 10.48
N ILE A 76 5.94 -17.12 10.36
CA ILE A 76 5.07 -17.40 9.20
C ILE A 76 4.05 -16.27 8.96
N LEU A 77 3.41 -15.78 10.03
CA LEU A 77 2.42 -14.70 9.92
C LEU A 77 3.07 -13.38 9.46
N ILE A 78 4.29 -13.08 9.93
CA ILE A 78 5.04 -11.90 9.50
C ILE A 78 5.43 -12.02 8.02
N GLU A 79 5.96 -13.16 7.59
CA GLU A 79 6.29 -13.40 6.17
C GLU A 79 5.06 -13.26 5.26
N ALA A 80 3.93 -13.83 5.66
CA ALA A 80 2.67 -13.70 4.94
C ALA A 80 2.20 -12.25 4.86
N ALA A 81 2.32 -11.48 5.95
CA ALA A 81 1.95 -10.06 5.99
C ALA A 81 2.83 -9.19 5.09
N ILE A 82 4.14 -9.49 5.04
CA ILE A 82 5.09 -8.83 4.13
C ILE A 82 4.73 -9.18 2.69
N GLY A 83 4.53 -10.46 2.38
CA GLY A 83 4.15 -10.93 1.05
C GLY A 83 2.86 -10.28 0.54
N ALA A 84 1.82 -10.20 1.38
CA ALA A 84 0.56 -9.55 1.07
C ALA A 84 0.75 -8.05 0.74
N ASN A 85 1.59 -7.35 1.51
CA ASN A 85 1.93 -5.94 1.24
C ASN A 85 2.69 -5.75 -0.07
N VAL A 86 3.61 -6.65 -0.40
CA VAL A 86 4.33 -6.62 -1.69
C VAL A 86 3.36 -6.87 -2.84
N CYS A 87 2.45 -7.83 -2.70
CA CYS A 87 1.40 -8.09 -3.70
C CYS A 87 0.47 -6.87 -3.91
N PHE A 88 0.21 -6.07 -2.87
CA PHE A 88 -0.57 -4.84 -2.99
C PHE A 88 0.09 -3.82 -3.93
N LEU A 89 1.42 -3.81 -4.07
CA LEU A 89 2.14 -2.93 -5.00
C LEU A 89 1.82 -3.22 -6.47
N ALA A 90 1.29 -4.40 -6.80
CA ALA A 90 0.87 -4.71 -8.16
C ALA A 90 -0.25 -3.77 -8.64
N GLY A 91 -1.10 -3.27 -7.73
CA GLY A 91 -2.18 -2.33 -8.03
C GLY A 91 -1.70 -0.99 -8.62
N PRO A 92 -0.92 -0.19 -7.89
CA PRO A 92 -0.38 1.07 -8.40
C PRO A 92 0.53 0.89 -9.60
N LEU A 93 1.31 -0.21 -9.67
CA LEU A 93 2.11 -0.52 -10.85
C LEU A 93 1.21 -0.73 -12.07
N LEU A 94 0.17 -1.55 -11.95
CA LEU A 94 -0.77 -1.81 -13.06
C LEU A 94 -1.50 -0.53 -13.50
N GLU A 95 -2.06 0.26 -12.58
CA GLU A 95 -2.73 1.53 -12.92
C GLU A 95 -1.74 2.54 -13.53
N GLY A 96 -0.50 2.60 -13.02
CA GLY A 96 0.57 3.45 -13.52
C GLY A 96 0.99 3.08 -14.95
N TYR A 97 1.22 1.79 -15.23
CA TYR A 97 1.56 1.30 -16.57
C TYR A 97 0.45 1.57 -17.59
N VAL A 98 -0.81 1.29 -17.23
CA VAL A 98 -1.95 1.55 -18.13
C VAL A 98 -2.13 3.05 -18.37
N THR A 99 -1.98 3.87 -17.32
CA THR A 99 -2.07 5.33 -17.42
C THR A 99 -0.94 5.91 -18.27
N TRP A 100 0.26 5.32 -18.22
CA TRP A 100 1.39 5.72 -19.06
C TRP A 100 1.17 5.40 -20.55
N TRP A 101 0.62 4.23 -20.87
CA TRP A 101 0.51 3.74 -22.25
C TRP A 101 -0.75 4.20 -22.99
N ILE A 102 -1.89 4.30 -22.29
CA ILE A 102 -3.19 4.46 -22.94
C ILE A 102 -3.81 5.80 -22.55
N LYS A 103 -4.43 5.86 -21.38
CA LYS A 103 -5.22 6.98 -20.86
C LYS A 103 -5.34 6.83 -19.34
N PRO A 104 -5.70 7.90 -18.61
CA PRO A 104 -5.97 7.81 -17.17
C PRO A 104 -6.94 6.67 -16.85
N ALA A 105 -6.45 5.67 -16.11
CA ALA A 105 -7.17 4.42 -15.87
C ALA A 105 -7.71 4.32 -14.43
N SER A 106 -8.24 5.41 -13.89
CA SER A 106 -8.80 5.47 -12.54
C SER A 106 -9.95 4.48 -12.30
N TRP A 107 -10.58 4.01 -13.37
CA TRP A 107 -11.60 2.95 -13.34
C TRP A 107 -11.04 1.58 -12.94
N LEU A 108 -9.73 1.31 -13.13
CA LEU A 108 -9.08 0.07 -12.70
C LEU A 108 -8.89 -0.01 -11.18
N ARG A 109 -8.83 1.15 -10.51
CA ARG A 109 -8.50 1.21 -9.09
C ARG A 109 -9.44 0.39 -8.22
N LYS A 110 -10.75 0.59 -8.39
CA LYS A 110 -11.78 -0.10 -7.60
C LYS A 110 -11.77 -1.62 -7.81
N PRO A 111 -11.86 -2.16 -9.04
CA PRO A 111 -11.88 -3.62 -9.24
C PRO A 111 -10.58 -4.29 -8.80
N VAL A 112 -9.41 -3.69 -9.08
CA VAL A 112 -8.12 -4.26 -8.67
C VAL A 112 -7.99 -4.25 -7.15
N PHE A 113 -8.40 -3.17 -6.48
CA PHE A 113 -8.42 -3.09 -5.03
C PHE A 113 -9.35 -4.14 -4.41
N VAL A 114 -10.59 -4.26 -4.90
CA VAL A 114 -11.57 -5.23 -4.37
C VAL A 114 -11.06 -6.66 -4.58
N LEU A 115 -10.59 -6.99 -5.79
CA LEU A 115 -10.07 -8.32 -6.09
C LEU A 115 -8.87 -8.68 -5.22
N GLY A 116 -7.90 -7.75 -5.10
CA GLY A 116 -6.73 -7.94 -4.26
C GLY A 116 -7.09 -8.08 -2.77
N THR A 117 -8.06 -7.30 -2.29
CA THR A 117 -8.54 -7.38 -0.90
C THR A 117 -9.22 -8.72 -0.64
N VAL A 118 -10.13 -9.16 -1.50
CA VAL A 118 -10.81 -10.46 -1.37
C VAL A 118 -9.80 -11.60 -1.39
N ALA A 119 -8.87 -11.60 -2.35
CA ALA A 119 -7.82 -12.62 -2.44
C ALA A 119 -6.95 -12.65 -1.18
N SER A 120 -6.57 -11.48 -0.65
CA SER A 120 -5.75 -11.38 0.56
C SER A 120 -6.49 -11.83 1.82
N VAL A 121 -7.79 -11.51 1.93
CA VAL A 121 -8.64 -11.97 3.04
C VAL A 121 -8.77 -13.50 3.02
N LEU A 122 -9.04 -14.09 1.85
CA LEU A 122 -9.11 -15.54 1.70
C LEU A 122 -7.78 -16.20 2.06
N LEU A 123 -6.66 -15.67 1.56
CA LEU A 123 -5.32 -16.18 1.89
C LEU A 123 -5.03 -16.08 3.38
N THR A 124 -5.38 -14.97 4.03
CA THR A 124 -5.20 -14.76 5.47
C THR A 124 -5.97 -15.80 6.27
N ILE A 125 -7.23 -16.04 5.92
CA ILE A 125 -8.05 -17.08 6.57
C ILE A 125 -7.40 -18.45 6.40
N ILE A 126 -6.97 -18.81 5.19
CA ILE A 126 -6.32 -20.10 4.90
C ILE A 126 -5.04 -20.26 5.72
N VAL A 127 -4.16 -19.27 5.73
CA VAL A 127 -2.88 -19.32 6.47
C VAL A 127 -3.12 -19.45 7.96
N VAL A 128 -4.01 -18.64 8.54
CA VAL A 128 -4.29 -18.68 9.98
C VAL A 128 -4.92 -20.02 10.37
N LEU A 129 -5.82 -20.57 9.56
CA LEU A 129 -6.40 -21.90 9.80
C LEU A 129 -5.37 -23.02 9.66
N ALA A 130 -4.45 -22.94 8.69
CA ALA A 130 -3.39 -23.92 8.50
C ALA A 130 -2.44 -23.95 9.70
N VAL A 131 -2.02 -22.77 10.17
CA VAL A 131 -1.21 -22.61 11.39
C VAL A 131 -1.95 -23.19 12.59
N ALA A 132 -3.24 -22.87 12.78
CA ALA A 132 -4.03 -23.38 13.90
C ALA A 132 -4.27 -24.90 13.84
N ALA A 133 -4.31 -25.48 12.66
CA ALA A 133 -4.41 -26.93 12.46
C ALA A 133 -3.08 -27.67 12.70
N GLY A 134 -1.99 -26.95 13.01
CA GLY A 134 -0.65 -27.53 13.15
C GLY A 134 -0.07 -28.01 11.82
N PHE A 135 -0.53 -27.45 10.70
CA PHE A 135 0.00 -27.80 9.39
C PHE A 135 1.37 -27.15 9.23
N GLU A 136 2.43 -27.96 9.23
CA GLU A 136 3.77 -27.49 8.87
C GLU A 136 3.75 -27.09 7.39
N LEU A 137 3.82 -25.79 7.11
CA LEU A 137 4.03 -25.32 5.75
C LEU A 137 5.42 -25.79 5.30
N PRO A 138 5.56 -26.36 4.08
CA PRO A 138 6.85 -26.70 3.55
C PRO A 138 7.72 -25.45 3.54
N ALA A 139 8.86 -25.49 4.23
CA ALA A 139 9.77 -24.36 4.33
C ALA A 139 10.09 -23.83 2.92
N PRO A 140 9.99 -22.52 2.67
CA PRO A 140 10.45 -21.95 1.41
C PRO A 140 11.97 -22.18 1.32
N GLY A 141 12.37 -23.02 0.37
CA GLY A 141 13.77 -23.32 0.06
C GLY A 141 14.47 -22.21 -0.69
#